data_AF-A0A1X7VU15-F1
#
_entry.id   AF-A0A1X7VU15-F1
#
_cell.length_a   1.000
_cell.length_b   1.000
_cell.length_c   1.000
_cell.angle_alpha   90.00
_cell.angle_beta   90.00
_cell.angle_gamma   90.00
#
_symmetry.space_group_name_H-M   'P 1'
#
loop_
_entity.id
_entity.type
_entity.pdbx_description
1 polymer ?
#
loop_
_entity_poly.entity_id
_entity_poly.type
_entity_poly.pdbx_seq_one_letter_code
_entity_poly.pdbx_strand_id
1 'polypeptide(L)' 'MSRKRLTFESLSDIKAEGCNAEFHAAIEFLSPMKKSTSVREYYHGKVTDGGSSFRIAGFDTNSWAKLSAISAAKSPPS' A
#
# COMPACT_ATOMS: atom_id res chain seq x y z
N MET A 1 -14.02 -0.42 -21.32
CA MET A 1 -13.20 -1.64 -21.21
C MET A 1 -13.04 -1.98 -19.74
N SER A 2 -13.48 -3.16 -19.30
CA SER A 2 -13.20 -3.62 -17.93
C SER A 2 -11.69 -3.82 -17.81
N ARG A 3 -11.01 -3.03 -16.97
CA ARG A 3 -9.58 -3.23 -16.69
C ARG A 3 -9.47 -4.52 -15.87
N LYS A 4 -9.18 -5.63 -16.53
CA LYS A 4 -9.01 -6.94 -15.90
C LYS A 4 -7.98 -6.80 -14.77
N ARG A 5 -8.41 -7.13 -13.54
CA ARG A 5 -7.53 -7.16 -12.36
C ARG A 5 -6.53 -8.29 -12.55
N LEU A 6 -5.25 -8.01 -12.37
CA LEU A 6 -4.17 -8.99 -12.44
C LEU A 6 -3.73 -9.33 -11.03
N THR A 7 -3.62 -10.62 -10.72
CA THR A 7 -3.14 -11.10 -9.43
C THR A 7 -1.68 -11.49 -9.55
N PHE A 8 -0.87 -11.08 -8.57
CA PHE A 8 0.57 -11.34 -8.54
C PHE A 8 0.96 -11.99 -7.22
N GLU A 9 1.78 -13.05 -7.29
CA GLU A 9 2.31 -13.74 -6.12
C GLU A 9 3.50 -12.99 -5.51
N SER A 10 4.35 -12.38 -6.36
CA SER A 10 5.43 -11.49 -5.92
C SER A 10 5.26 -10.07 -6.45
N LEU A 11 5.68 -9.11 -5.63
CA LEU A 11 5.82 -7.71 -6.06
C LEU A 11 6.79 -7.56 -7.23
N SER A 12 7.83 -8.40 -7.30
CA SER A 12 8.81 -8.36 -8.40
C SER A 12 8.23 -8.66 -9.79
N ASP A 13 7.06 -9.31 -9.84
CA ASP A 13 6.35 -9.64 -11.08
C ASP A 13 5.54 -8.45 -11.63
N ILE A 14 5.35 -7.40 -10.83
CA ILE A 14 4.63 -6.20 -11.24
C ILE A 14 5.58 -5.33 -12.08
N LYS A 15 5.67 -5.66 -13.37
CA LYS A 15 6.57 -5.00 -14.34
C LYS A 15 5.88 -3.93 -15.20
N ALA A 16 4.54 -3.94 -15.24
CA ALA A 16 3.78 -3.05 -16.09
C ALA A 16 3.38 -1.76 -15.35
N GLU A 17 3.77 -0.61 -15.89
CA GLU A 17 3.24 0.68 -15.48
C GLU A 17 1.72 0.74 -15.75
N GLY A 18 0.95 1.23 -14.77
CA GLY A 18 -0.48 1.48 -14.94
C GLY A 18 -1.40 0.24 -14.91
N CYS A 19 -0.93 -0.92 -14.43
CA CYS A 19 -1.78 -2.11 -14.28
C CYS A 19 -2.64 -2.05 -12.99
N ASN A 20 -3.82 -2.69 -13.05
CA ASN A 20 -4.65 -2.91 -11.87
C ASN A 20 -4.20 -4.22 -11.18
N ALA A 21 -3.39 -4.11 -10.13
CA ALA A 21 -2.79 -5.24 -9.44
C ALA A 21 -3.55 -5.65 -8.17
N GLU A 22 -3.54 -6.95 -7.87
CA GLU A 22 -3.86 -7.56 -6.59
C GLU A 22 -2.66 -8.35 -6.09
N PHE A 23 -2.25 -8.13 -4.85
CA PHE A 23 -1.09 -8.75 -4.24
C PHE A 23 -1.26 -8.84 -2.72
N HIS A 24 -0.50 -9.74 -2.11
CA HIS A 24 -0.38 -9.85 -0.65
C HIS A 24 0.98 -9.32 -0.21
N ALA A 25 1.00 -8.47 0.82
CA ALA A 25 2.22 -7.90 1.35
C ALA A 25 2.06 -7.53 2.83
N ALA A 26 3.18 -7.55 3.56
CA ALA A 26 3.27 -6.99 4.89
C ALA A 26 3.54 -5.48 4.81
N ILE A 27 2.92 -4.72 5.71
CA ILE A 27 3.24 -3.30 5.88
C ILE A 27 4.53 -3.21 6.71
N GLU A 28 5.53 -2.51 6.18
CA GLU A 28 6.78 -2.18 6.89
C GLU A 28 6.73 -0.77 7.46
N PHE A 29 6.14 0.15 6.72
CA PHE A 29 6.01 1.56 7.10
C PHE A 29 4.74 2.14 6.51
N LEU A 30 4.07 2.98 7.29
CA LEU A 30 2.94 3.79 6.84
C LEU A 30 3.09 5.20 7.44
N SER A 31 3.01 6.23 6.60
CA SER A 31 3.01 7.60 7.10
C SER A 31 1.65 7.97 7.70
N PRO A 32 1.60 8.99 8.57
CA PRO A 32 0.36 9.72 8.81
C PRO A 32 -0.23 10.27 7.51
N MET A 33 -1.51 10.67 7.56
CA MET A 33 -2.13 11.44 6.48
C MET A 33 -1.40 12.78 6.29
N LYS A 34 -1.17 13.13 5.03
CA LYS A 34 -0.47 14.34 4.58
C LYS A 34 -1.36 15.11 3.63
N LYS A 35 -1.21 16.43 3.60
CA LYS A 35 -1.91 17.28 2.64
C LYS A 35 -0.98 17.58 1.47
N SER A 36 -1.39 17.25 0.25
CA SER A 36 -0.65 17.61 -0.95
C SER A 36 -0.84 19.09 -1.30
N THR A 37 0.02 19.61 -2.17
CA THR A 37 -0.07 20.98 -2.72
C THR A 37 -1.38 21.22 -3.48
N SER A 38 -1.99 20.17 -4.04
CA SER A 38 -3.29 20.21 -4.72
C SER A 38 -4.49 19.99 -3.79
N VAL A 39 -4.30 20.16 -2.47
CA VAL A 39 -5.34 20.05 -1.41
C VAL A 39 -5.86 18.63 -1.19
N ARG A 40 -5.40 17.63 -1.96
CA ARG A 40 -5.76 16.24 -1.74
C ARG A 40 -4.97 15.66 -0.57
N GLU A 41 -5.67 15.02 0.35
CA GLU A 41 -5.01 14.25 1.39
C GLU A 41 -4.48 12.94 0.80
N TYR A 42 -3.31 12.53 1.27
CA TYR A 42 -2.67 11.31 0.84
C TYR A 42 -1.82 10.73 1.97
N TYR A 43 -1.53 9.44 1.86
CA TYR A 43 -0.52 8.78 2.67
C TYR A 43 0.44 8.03 1.75
N HIS A 44 1.64 7.74 2.26
CA HIS A 44 2.55 6.82 1.61
C HIS A 44 3.01 5.74 2.57
N GLY A 45 3.57 4.68 2.02
CA GLY A 45 4.09 3.58 2.82
C GLY A 45 5.10 2.74 2.06
N LYS A 46 5.65 1.76 2.78
CA LYS A 46 6.49 0.70 2.24
C LYS A 46 5.87 -0.63 2.61
N VAL A 47 5.72 -1.51 1.61
CA VAL A 47 5.21 -2.87 1.78
C VAL A 47 6.22 -3.87 1.23
N THR A 48 6.22 -5.08 1.77
CA THR A 48 7.13 -6.16 1.37
C THR A 48 6.39 -7.49 1.28
N ASP A 49 6.70 -8.30 0.28
CA ASP A 49 6.27 -9.71 0.21
C ASP A 49 7.30 -10.66 0.86
N GLY A 50 8.42 -10.13 1.36
CA GLY A 50 9.54 -10.88 1.92
C GLY A 50 10.72 -11.06 0.94
N GLY A 51 10.50 -10.93 -0.36
CA GLY A 51 11.55 -10.97 -1.39
C GLY A 51 11.78 -9.63 -2.10
N SER A 52 10.78 -8.76 -2.12
CA SER A 52 10.79 -7.45 -2.76
C SER A 52 9.96 -6.44 -1.98
N SER A 53 10.28 -5.15 -2.12
CA SER A 53 9.53 -4.10 -1.42
C SER A 53 9.11 -2.99 -2.36
N PHE A 54 7.85 -2.56 -2.23
CA PHE A 54 7.26 -1.49 -3.01
C PHE A 54 6.95 -0.27 -2.15
N ARG A 55 7.04 0.91 -2.76
CA ARG A 55 6.44 2.13 -2.21
C ARG A 55 5.00 2.20 -2.66
N ILE A 56 4.11 2.50 -1.72
CA ILE A 56 2.68 2.71 -2.00
C ILE A 56 2.30 4.15 -1.68
N ALA A 57 1.30 4.66 -2.40
CA ALA A 57 0.63 5.90 -2.08
C ALA A 57 -0.88 5.71 -2.21
N GLY A 58 -1.66 6.27 -1.30
CA GLY A 58 -3.11 6.22 -1.33
C GLY A 58 -3.72 7.59 -1.06
N PHE A 59 -4.89 7.85 -1.63
CA PHE A 59 -5.61 9.12 -1.55
C PHE A 59 -7.00 8.94 -0.92
N ASP A 60 -7.17 7.93 -0.07
CA ASP A 60 -8.41 7.59 0.62
C ASP A 60 -8.18 7.48 2.13
N THR A 61 -8.94 8.25 2.91
CA THR A 61 -8.83 8.29 4.37
C THR A 61 -9.29 6.98 5.00
N ASN A 62 -10.26 6.29 4.39
CA ASN A 62 -10.77 5.02 4.91
C ASN A 62 -9.74 3.89 4.77
N SER A 63 -9.05 3.80 3.63
CA SER A 63 -7.98 2.84 3.44
C SER A 63 -6.80 3.11 4.38
N TRP A 64 -6.45 4.39 4.61
CA TRP A 64 -5.42 4.75 5.58
C TRP A 64 -5.74 4.24 6.99
N ALA A 65 -6.96 4.49 7.49
CA ALA A 65 -7.35 4.07 8.84
C ALA A 65 -7.24 2.54 9.04
N LYS A 66 -7.70 1.77 8.05
CA LYS A 66 -7.60 0.29 8.06
C LYS A 66 -6.14 -0.18 8.05
N LEU A 67 -5.31 0.38 7.17
CA LEU A 67 -3.89 0.00 7.07
C LEU A 67 -3.10 0.43 8.31
N SER A 68 -3.42 1.57 8.90
CA SER A 68 -2.81 2.08 10.14
C SER A 68 -3.08 1.13 11.32
N ALA A 69 -4.32 0.67 11.47
CA ALA A 69 -4.68 -0.30 12.49
C ALA A 69 -3.92 -1.64 12.31
N ILE A 70 -3.80 -2.14 11.08
CA ILE A 70 -3.01 -3.34 10.77
C ILE A 70 -1.53 -3.13 11.10
N SER A 71 -0.97 -1.97 10.75
CA SER A 71 0.43 -1.64 11.01
C SER A 71 0.73 -1.54 12.51
N ALA A 72 -0.20 -1.01 13.31
CA ALA A 72 -0.04 -0.85 14.75
C ALA A 72 -0.15 -2.20 15.50
N ALA A 73 -0.97 -3.13 15.01
CA ALA A 73 -1.13 -4.47 15.59
C ALA A 73 0.14 -5.34 15.52
N LYS A 74 1.17 -4.91 14.79
CA LYS A 74 2.44 -5.63 14.63
C LYS A 74 3.41 -5.45 15.82
N SER A 75 3.11 -4.54 16.75
CA SER A 75 3.84 -4.42 18.01
C SER A 75 3.25 -5.40 19.04
N PRO A 76 4.02 -6.39 19.56
CA PRO A 76 3.55 -7.21 20.65
C PRO A 76 3.24 -6.33 21.88
N PRO A 77 2.23 -6.66 22.70
CA PRO A 77 2.19 -6.14 24.06
C PRO A 77 3.48 -6.58 24.77
N SER A 78 4.22 -5.61 25.28
CA SER A 78 5.37 -5.77 26.17
C SER A 78 5.00 -6.51 27.45
#